data_AF-A0AAU0MDP9-F1
#
_entry.id   AF-A0AAU0MDP9-F1
#
_cell.length_a   1.000
_cell.length_b   1.000
_cell.length_c   1.000
_cell.angle_alpha   90.00
_cell.angle_beta   90.00
_cell.angle_gamma   90.00
#
_symmetry.space_group_name_H-M   'P 1'
#
loop_
_entity.id
_entity.type
_entity.pdbx_description
1 polymer ?
#
loop_
_entity_poly.entity_id
_entity_poly.type
_entity_poly.pdbx_seq_one_letter_code
_entity_poly.pdbx_strand_id
1 'polypeptide(L)'
;MAYALLQTAFAEESLFRGFLLKRLASRLGFWPADTIQAAVFALLHVVPFGLAVGAGWGIAVGVLTGAVGALMGFLNEHLAGGSLVPSWSLHAASNLLTGCLALAALG
;
A
#
# COMPACT_ATOMS: atom_id res chain seq x y z
N MET A 1 -9.60 -15.71 -7.03
CA MET A 1 -8.43 -14.79 -6.95
C MET A 1 -8.85 -13.32 -6.98
N ALA A 2 -9.57 -12.83 -7.99
CA ALA A 2 -9.95 -11.41 -8.08
C ALA A 2 -10.64 -10.87 -6.82
N TYR A 3 -11.64 -11.58 -6.27
CA TYR A 3 -12.31 -11.17 -5.03
C TYR A 3 -11.35 -10.98 -3.84
N ALA A 4 -10.43 -11.92 -3.63
CA ALA A 4 -9.44 -11.84 -2.55
C ALA A 4 -8.45 -10.67 -2.75
N LEU A 5 -8.04 -10.42 -4.00
CA LEU A 5 -7.14 -9.30 -4.34
C LEU A 5 -7.82 -7.93 -4.11
N LEU A 6 -9.10 -7.81 -4.47
CA LEU A 6 -9.91 -6.62 -4.21
C LEU A 6 -10.13 -6.40 -2.71
N GLN A 7 -10.45 -7.48 -1.98
CA GLN A 7 -10.71 -7.42 -0.55
C GLN A 7 -9.43 -7.11 0.24
N THR A 8 -8.28 -7.65 -0.18
CA THR A 8 -6.96 -7.34 0.42
C THR A 8 -6.63 -5.86 0.21
N ALA A 9 -6.72 -5.37 -1.03
CA ALA A 9 -6.47 -3.95 -1.33
C ALA A 9 -7.40 -3.04 -0.51
N PHE A 10 -8.69 -3.36 -0.42
CA PHE A 10 -9.64 -2.58 0.36
C PHE A 10 -9.31 -2.58 1.87
N ALA A 11 -8.96 -3.74 2.43
CA ALA A 11 -8.61 -3.87 3.84
C ALA A 11 -7.34 -3.07 4.17
N GLU A 12 -6.31 -3.15 3.33
CA GLU A 12 -5.07 -2.40 3.50
C GLU A 12 -5.30 -0.88 3.36
N GLU A 13 -6.01 -0.42 2.34
CA GLU A 13 -6.32 1.01 2.22
C GLU A 13 -7.14 1.52 3.41
N SER A 14 -8.11 0.75 3.89
CA SER A 14 -8.91 1.09 5.06
C SER A 14 -8.06 1.19 6.34
N LEU A 15 -7.15 0.24 6.57
CA LEU A 15 -6.29 0.22 7.75
C LEU A 15 -5.27 1.35 7.70
N PHE A 16 -4.51 1.47 6.61
CA PHE A 16 -3.38 2.38 6.53
C PHE A 16 -3.84 3.82 6.26
N ARG A 17 -4.67 4.04 5.25
CA ARG A 17 -5.06 5.40 4.83
C ARG A 17 -6.37 5.83 5.50
N GLY A 18 -7.29 4.90 5.71
CA GLY A 18 -8.58 5.16 6.37
C GLY A 18 -8.48 5.35 7.89
N PHE A 19 -7.60 4.60 8.56
CA PHE A 19 -7.47 4.64 10.02
C PHE A 19 -6.13 5.19 10.52
N LEU A 20 -5.00 4.54 10.21
CA LEU A 20 -3.70 4.85 10.79
C LEU A 20 -3.24 6.28 10.44
N LEU A 21 -3.25 6.62 9.15
CA LEU A 21 -2.91 7.95 8.65
C LEU A 21 -3.76 9.03 9.32
N LYS A 22 -5.10 8.90 9.25
CA LYS A 22 -6.02 9.90 9.82
C LYS A 22 -5.85 10.03 11.34
N ARG A 23 -5.65 8.92 12.06
CA ARG A 23 -5.42 8.95 13.51
C ARG A 23 -4.13 9.68 13.85
N LEU A 24 -3.03 9.39 13.18
CA LEU A 24 -1.75 10.06 13.41
C LEU A 24 -1.81 11.52 12.96
N ALA A 25 -2.45 11.82 11.83
CA ALA A 25 -2.57 13.17 11.30
C ALA A 25 -3.33 14.09 12.26
N SER A 26 -4.34 13.56 12.97
CA SER A 26 -5.07 14.30 14.01
C SER A 26 -4.21 14.74 15.21
N ARG A 27 -3.00 14.16 15.38
CA ARG A 27 -2.09 14.43 16.49
C ARG A 27 -0.78 15.08 16.08
N LEU A 28 -0.26 14.71 14.91
CA LEU A 28 1.10 15.07 14.44
C LEU A 28 1.08 15.94 13.19
N GLY A 29 -0.09 16.17 12.57
CA GLY A 29 -0.18 16.74 11.23
C GLY A 29 0.09 15.70 10.13
N PHE A 30 -0.18 16.08 8.88
CA PHE A 30 -0.15 15.15 7.76
C PHE A 30 1.22 14.55 7.49
N TRP A 31 2.27 15.36 7.29
CA TRP A 31 3.57 14.87 6.84
C TRP A 31 4.21 13.81 7.76
N PRO A 32 4.25 14.00 9.09
CA PRO A 32 4.75 12.96 9.98
C PRO A 32 3.85 11.72 9.98
N ALA A 33 2.53 11.89 9.91
CA ALA A 33 1.58 10.79 9.89
C ALA A 33 1.70 9.91 8.63
N ASP A 34 1.81 10.54 7.46
CA ASP A 34 2.00 9.88 6.16
C ASP A 34 3.33 9.13 6.12
N THR A 35 4.39 9.75 6.62
CA THR A 35 5.70 9.10 6.75
C THR A 35 5.64 7.85 7.63
N ILE A 36 5.01 7.94 8.80
CA ILE A 36 4.90 6.81 9.74
C ILE A 36 4.04 5.70 9.13
N GLN A 37 2.87 6.03 8.59
CA GLN A 37 1.99 5.05 7.96
C GLN A 37 2.69 4.34 6.80
N ALA A 38 3.38 5.09 5.93
CA ALA A 38 4.10 4.54 4.80
C ALA A 38 5.25 3.63 5.23
N ALA A 39 5.96 3.97 6.31
CA ALA A 39 7.00 3.12 6.88
C ALA A 39 6.43 1.80 7.43
N VAL A 40 5.30 1.83 8.15
CA VAL A 40 4.64 0.60 8.63
C VAL A 40 4.17 -0.26 7.45
N PHE A 41 3.62 0.38 6.42
CA PHE A 41 3.21 -0.31 5.18
C PHE A 41 4.40 -0.97 4.48
N ALA A 42 5.53 -0.27 4.36
CA ALA A 42 6.77 -0.82 3.82
C ALA A 42 7.24 -2.05 4.60
N LEU A 43 7.25 -1.98 5.94
CA LEU A 43 7.68 -3.10 6.78
C LEU A 43 6.80 -4.35 6.62
N LEU A 44 5.49 -4.15 6.42
CA LEU A 44 4.55 -5.23 6.10
C LEU A 44 4.95 -5.99 4.83
N HIS A 45 5.59 -5.30 3.88
CA HIS A 45 6.03 -5.87 2.61
C HIS A 45 7.49 -6.38 2.65
N VAL A 46 8.39 -5.72 3.38
CA VAL A 46 9.81 -6.14 3.47
C VAL A 46 9.93 -7.56 4.01
N VAL A 47 9.21 -7.91 5.09
CA VAL A 47 9.43 -9.19 5.78
C VAL A 47 8.99 -10.39 4.92
N PRO A 48 7.76 -10.46 4.38
CA PRO A 48 7.34 -11.60 3.58
C PRO A 48 8.17 -11.75 2.29
N PHE A 49 8.45 -10.64 1.60
CA PHE A 49 9.24 -10.69 0.37
C PHE A 49 10.72 -10.97 0.64
N GLY A 50 11.30 -10.47 1.72
CA GLY A 50 12.67 -10.79 2.13
C GLY A 50 12.86 -12.29 2.38
N LEU A 51 11.86 -12.94 2.96
CA LEU A 51 11.85 -14.40 3.15
C LEU A 51 11.64 -15.18 1.84
N ALA A 52 10.86 -14.64 0.90
CA ALA A 52 10.53 -15.33 -0.35
C ALA A 52 11.58 -15.18 -1.47
N VAL A 53 12.17 -13.98 -1.62
CA VAL A 53 13.05 -13.61 -2.75
C VAL A 53 14.42 -13.07 -2.31
N GLY A 54 14.73 -13.14 -1.01
CA GLY A 54 15.99 -12.68 -0.42
C GLY A 54 15.96 -11.23 0.06
N ALA A 55 16.80 -10.92 1.04
CA ALA A 55 16.78 -9.64 1.76
C ALA A 55 16.94 -8.41 0.85
N GLY A 56 17.83 -8.47 -0.16
CA GLY A 56 18.04 -7.36 -1.09
C GLY A 56 16.77 -6.98 -1.87
N TRP A 57 16.11 -7.99 -2.47
CA TRP A 57 14.85 -7.78 -3.19
C TRP A 57 13.69 -7.41 -2.26
N GLY A 58 13.64 -7.99 -1.05
CA GLY A 58 12.66 -7.62 -0.02
C GLY A 58 12.75 -6.14 0.37
N ILE A 59 13.97 -5.61 0.55
CA ILE A 59 14.20 -4.18 0.81
C ILE A 59 13.73 -3.33 -0.37
N ALA A 60 14.06 -3.71 -1.60
CA ALA A 60 13.64 -2.98 -2.80
C ALA A 60 12.10 -2.90 -2.91
N VAL A 61 11.40 -4.01 -2.67
CA VAL A 61 9.93 -4.06 -2.63
C VAL A 61 9.39 -3.19 -1.50
N GLY A 62 10.01 -3.22 -0.32
CA GLY A 62 9.63 -2.36 0.80
C GLY A 62 9.74 -0.86 0.50
N VAL A 63 10.86 -0.44 -0.10
CA VAL A 63 11.06 0.97 -0.49
C VAL A 63 10.01 1.39 -1.52
N LEU A 64 9.76 0.56 -2.53
CA LEU A 64 8.77 0.83 -3.56
C LEU A 64 7.35 0.94 -2.96
N THR A 65 6.93 -0.05 -2.19
CA THR A 65 5.59 -0.11 -1.58
C THR A 65 5.37 1.00 -0.56
N GLY A 66 6.39 1.35 0.23
CA GLY A 66 6.38 2.51 1.12
C GLY A 66 6.22 3.84 0.37
N ALA A 67 7.01 4.05 -0.69
CA ALA A 67 6.92 5.28 -1.50
C ALA A 67 5.55 5.43 -2.18
N VAL A 68 5.01 4.34 -2.76
CA VAL A 68 3.64 4.31 -3.30
C VAL A 68 2.62 4.54 -2.18
N GLY A 69 2.86 3.97 -1.00
CA GLY A 69 2.05 4.17 0.21
C GLY A 69 1.88 5.63 0.60
N ALA A 70 2.99 6.37 0.68
CA ALA A 70 3.00 7.81 0.95
C ALA A 70 2.32 8.61 -0.17
N LEU A 71 2.61 8.30 -1.44
CA LEU A 71 1.97 8.97 -2.57
C LEU A 71 0.44 8.78 -2.56
N MET A 72 -0.04 7.59 -2.20
CA MET A 72 -1.46 7.30 -2.05
C MET A 72 -2.07 8.03 -0.86
N GLY A 73 -1.36 8.16 0.27
CA GLY A 73 -1.80 8.97 1.40
C GLY A 73 -1.94 10.44 1.03
N PHE A 74 -0.95 11.00 0.31
CA PHE A 74 -1.02 12.34 -0.26
C PHE A 74 -2.18 12.51 -1.24
N LEU A 75 -2.33 11.59 -2.20
CA LEU A 75 -3.43 11.59 -3.17
C LEU A 75 -4.79 11.64 -2.46
N ASN A 76 -5.00 10.77 -1.47
CA ASN A 76 -6.26 10.70 -0.75
C ASN A 76 -6.53 12.02 -0.01
N GLU A 77 -5.59 12.50 0.82
CA GLU A 77 -5.83 13.65 1.69
C GLU A 77 -5.82 15.00 0.96
N HIS A 78 -4.93 15.19 -0.02
CA HIS A 78 -4.73 16.50 -0.65
C HIS A 78 -5.43 16.66 -2.01
N LEU A 79 -5.62 15.58 -2.74
CA LEU A 79 -6.16 15.65 -4.11
C LEU A 79 -7.56 15.05 -4.24
N ALA A 80 -8.00 14.25 -3.26
CA ALA A 80 -9.28 13.55 -3.30
C ALA A 80 -10.20 13.82 -2.09
N GLY A 81 -9.92 14.86 -1.29
CA GLY A 81 -10.76 15.26 -0.17
C GLY A 81 -10.89 14.19 0.93
N GLY A 82 -9.85 13.40 1.14
CA GLY A 82 -9.81 12.30 2.10
C GLY A 82 -10.46 10.99 1.63
N SER A 83 -10.93 10.92 0.38
CA SER A 83 -11.54 9.72 -0.22
C SER A 83 -10.51 8.59 -0.40
N LEU A 84 -10.92 7.36 -0.09
CA LEU A 84 -10.10 6.15 -0.32
C LEU A 84 -10.23 5.59 -1.74
N VAL A 85 -11.26 6.01 -2.50
CA VAL A 85 -11.57 5.45 -3.82
C VAL A 85 -10.36 5.49 -4.77
N PRO A 86 -9.58 6.59 -4.89
CA PRO A 86 -8.43 6.63 -5.78
C PRO A 86 -7.34 5.60 -5.41
N SER A 87 -6.89 5.62 -4.15
CA SER A 87 -5.88 4.67 -3.66
C SER A 87 -6.33 3.21 -3.79
N TRP A 88 -7.58 2.89 -3.43
CA TRP A 88 -8.13 1.54 -3.52
C TRP A 88 -8.20 1.06 -4.96
N SER A 89 -8.61 1.93 -5.89
CA SER A 89 -8.70 1.58 -7.31
C SER A 89 -7.32 1.28 -7.89
N LEU A 90 -6.32 2.12 -7.60
CA LEU A 90 -4.93 1.93 -8.02
C LEU A 90 -4.33 0.64 -7.44
N HIS A 91 -4.55 0.40 -6.15
CA HIS A 91 -4.06 -0.79 -5.47
C HIS A 91 -4.73 -2.07 -6.01
N ALA A 92 -6.06 -2.09 -6.11
CA ALA A 92 -6.79 -3.22 -6.67
C ALA A 92 -6.36 -3.52 -8.12
N ALA A 93 -6.17 -2.48 -8.95
CA ALA A 93 -5.65 -2.64 -10.32
C ALA A 93 -4.24 -3.23 -10.34
N SER A 94 -3.34 -2.77 -9.47
CA SER A 94 -1.98 -3.31 -9.33
C SER A 94 -1.98 -4.79 -8.92
N ASN A 95 -2.83 -5.17 -7.96
CA ASN A 95 -2.98 -6.54 -7.51
C ASN A 95 -3.51 -7.45 -8.63
N LEU A 96 -4.52 -6.99 -9.38
CA LEU A 96 -5.05 -7.73 -10.53
C LEU A 96 -3.99 -7.91 -11.62
N LEU A 97 -3.27 -6.85 -11.98
CA LEU A 97 -2.23 -6.91 -13.00
C LEU A 97 -1.13 -7.89 -12.60
N THR A 98 -0.64 -7.79 -11.36
CA THR A 98 0.44 -8.65 -10.86
C THR A 98 -0.01 -10.11 -10.79
N GLY A 99 -1.26 -10.37 -10.37
CA GLY A 99 -1.84 -11.71 -10.38
C GLY A 99 -1.96 -12.30 -11.79
N CYS A 100 -2.38 -11.50 -12.78
CA CYS A 100 -2.44 -11.94 -14.18
C CYS A 100 -1.05 -12.24 -14.76
N LEU A 101 -0.06 -11.38 -14.49
CA LEU A 101 1.31 -11.59 -14.94
C LEU A 101 1.93 -12.84 -14.30
N ALA A 102 1.69 -13.07 -13.01
CA ALA A 102 2.14 -14.27 -12.32
C ALA A 102 1.53 -15.54 -12.94
N LEU A 103 0.24 -15.51 -13.30
CA LEU A 103 -0.41 -16.63 -13.98
C LEU A 103 0.16 -16.85 -15.38
N ALA A 104 0.41 -15.79 -16.14
CA ALA A 104 1.00 -15.88 -17.48
C ALA A 104 2.43 -16.44 -17.46
N ALA A 105 3.19 -16.19 -16.39
CA ALA A 105 4.55 -16.72 -16.23
C ALA A 105 4.61 -18.22 -15.86
N LEU A 106 3.46 -18.85 -15.57
CA LEU A 106 3.36 -20.29 -15.27
C LEU A 106 3.00 -21.14 -16.50
N GLY A 107 2.69 -20.51 -17.65
CA GLY A 107 2.40 -21.18 -18.92
C GLY A 107 3.60 -21.14 -19.86
#